data_AF-A0A6P0Y642-F1
#
_entry.id   AF-A0A6P0Y642-F1
#
_cell.length_a   1.000
_cell.length_b   1.000
_cell.length_c   1.000
_cell.angle_alpha   90.00
_cell.angle_beta   90.00
_cell.angle_gamma   90.00
#
_symmetry.space_group_name_H-M   'P 1'
#
loop_
_entity.id
_entity.type
_entity.pdbx_description
1 polymer ?
#
loop_
_entity_poly.entity_id
_entity_poly.type
_entity_poly.pdbx_seq_one_letter_code
_entity_poly.pdbx_strand_id
1 'polypeptide(L)' 'YVSSRWFVASTIIGATTMEQLKENISSVEINLTEEIIDEINAVHAKYPNPTP' A
#
# COMPACT_ATOMS: atom_id res chain seq x y z
N TYR A 1 3.35 0.12 0.53
CA TYR A 1 2.90 1.19 1.45
C TYR A 1 2.24 0.64 2.72
N VAL A 2 1.13 -0.12 2.64
CA VAL A 2 0.43 -0.60 3.85
C VAL A 2 1.31 -1.54 4.68
N SER A 3 1.91 -2.54 4.04
CA SER A 3 2.81 -3.53 4.66
C SER A 3 4.10 -2.95 5.24
N SER A 4 4.51 -1.74 4.84
CA SER A 4 5.77 -1.12 5.31
C SER A 4 5.60 -0.33 6.61
N ARG A 5 4.39 -0.30 7.20
CA ARG A 5 4.13 0.42 8.45
C ARG A 5 4.45 -0.46 9.66
N TRP A 6 5.15 0.11 10.64
CA TRP A 6 5.68 -0.61 11.82
C TRP A 6 4.63 -1.35 12.65
N PHE A 7 3.37 -0.89 12.63
CA PHE A 7 2.26 -1.48 13.39
C PHE A 7 1.49 -2.56 12.61
N VAL A 8 1.87 -2.85 11.36
CA VAL A 8 1.20 -3.84 10.51
C VAL A 8 1.97 -5.15 10.59
N ALA A 9 1.40 -6.15 11.28
CA ALA A 9 1.99 -7.49 11.38
C ALA A 9 1.83 -8.30 10.09
N SER A 10 0.71 -8.14 9.39
CA SER A 10 0.43 -8.83 8.13
C SER A 10 -0.61 -8.05 7.31
N THR A 11 -0.62 -8.26 5.99
CA THR A 11 -1.59 -7.67 5.05
C THR A 11 -2.49 -8.77 4.50
N ILE A 12 -3.80 -8.62 4.65
CA ILE A 12 -4.79 -9.54 4.09
C ILE A 12 -5.03 -9.17 2.62
N ILE A 13 -4.78 -10.13 1.72
CA ILE A 13 -4.92 -9.94 0.27
C ILE A 13 -6.27 -10.48 -0.20
N GLY A 14 -7.01 -9.67 -0.96
CA GLY A 14 -8.17 -10.10 -1.73
C GLY A 14 -7.83 -10.23 -3.21
N ALA A 15 -8.21 -11.35 -3.84
CA ALA A 15 -8.04 -11.58 -5.27
C ALA A 15 -9.20 -12.44 -5.80
N THR A 16 -9.66 -12.15 -7.01
CA THR A 16 -10.66 -12.96 -7.73
C THR A 16 -10.04 -13.81 -8.85
N THR A 17 -8.78 -13.53 -9.21
CA THR A 17 -8.00 -14.28 -10.21
C THR A 17 -6.60 -14.65 -9.69
N MET A 18 -5.95 -15.62 -10.35
CA MET A 18 -4.59 -16.05 -10.00
C MET A 18 -3.53 -15.01 -10.34
N GLU A 19 -3.78 -14.22 -11.39
CA GLU A 19 -2.91 -13.13 -11.82
C GLU A 19 -2.88 -12.02 -10.75
N GLN A 20 -4.05 -11.61 -10.25
CA GLN A 20 -4.15 -10.64 -9.15
C GLN A 20 -3.47 -11.14 -7.88
N LEU A 21 -3.65 -12.42 -7.54
CA LEU A 21 -3.00 -12.99 -6.36
C LEU A 21 -1.48 -12.92 -6.48
N LYS A 22 -0.92 -13.30 -7.64
CA LYS A 22 0.53 -13.24 -7.89
C LYS A 22 1.07 -11.82 -7.80
N GLU A 23 0.38 -10.87 -8.44
CA GLU A 23 0.74 -9.44 -8.40
C GLU A 23 0.68 -8.86 -6.97
N ASN A 24 -0.38 -9.18 -6.22
CA ASN A 24 -0.54 -8.69 -4.86
C ASN A 24 0.54 -9.27 -3.92
N ILE A 25 0.96 -10.52 -4.11
CA ILE A 25 2.04 -11.12 -3.33
C ILE A 25 3.39 -10.48 -3.68
N SER A 26 3.68 -10.22 -4.97
CA SER A 26 4.95 -9.60 -5.37
C SER A 26 5.11 -8.16 -4.86
N SER A 27 4.03 -7.52 -4.38
CA SER A 27 4.10 -6.18 -3.77
C SER A 27 5.03 -6.08 -2.55
N VAL A 28 5.36 -7.21 -1.90
CA VAL A 28 6.29 -7.25 -0.76
C VAL A 28 7.73 -6.88 -1.14
N GLU A 29 8.10 -7.09 -2.41
CA GLU A 29 9.44 -6.81 -2.92
C GLU A 29 9.62 -5.33 -3.31
N ILE A 30 8.52 -4.58 -3.38
CA ILE A 30 8.51 -3.18 -3.82
C ILE A 30 8.77 -2.26 -2.62
N ASN A 31 9.87 -1.51 -2.70
CA ASN A 31 10.18 -0.44 -1.77
C ASN A 31 9.87 0.91 -2.42
N LEU A 32 9.05 1.73 -1.76
CA LEU A 32 8.75 3.08 -2.21
C LEU A 32 9.88 4.03 -1.79
N THR A 33 10.30 4.91 -2.68
CA THR A 33 11.26 5.97 -2.38
C THR A 33 10.64 7.02 -1.46
N GLU A 34 11.47 7.81 -0.79
CA GLU A 34 11.02 8.91 0.06
C GLU A 34 10.18 9.94 -0.73
N GLU A 35 10.59 10.26 -1.96
CA GLU A 35 9.86 11.16 -2.86
C GLU A 35 8.42 10.69 -3.11
N ILE A 36 8.22 9.41 -3.42
CA ILE A 36 6.88 8.84 -3.64
C ILE A 36 6.05 8.87 -2.34
N ILE A 37 6.68 8.63 -1.20
CA ILE A 37 6.01 8.69 0.10
C ILE A 37 5.53 10.12 0.39
N ASP A 38 6.35 11.12 0.08
CA ASP A 38 6.01 12.53 0.27
C ASP A 38 4.84 12.97 -0.63
N GLU A 39 4.82 12.52 -1.89
CA GLU A 39 3.68 12.75 -2.78
C GLU A 39 2.37 12.12 -2.26
N ILE A 40 2.44 10.88 -1.77
CA ILE A 40 1.28 10.20 -1.15
C ILE A 40 0.78 11.00 0.06
N ASN A 41 1.70 11.47 0.92
CA ASN A 41 1.35 12.26 2.10
C ASN A 41 0.71 13.60 1.72
N ALA A 42 1.19 14.27 0.66
CA ALA A 42 0.63 15.52 0.18
C ALA A 42 -0.82 15.34 -0.31
N VAL A 43 -1.12 14.26 -1.03
CA VAL A 43 -2.48 13.92 -1.46
C VAL A 43 -3.37 13.61 -0.25
N HIS A 44 -2.88 12.81 0.70
CA HIS A 44 -3.63 12.47 1.91
C HIS A 44 -3.92 13.70 2.79
N ALA A 45 -2.98 14.64 2.90
CA ALA A 45 -3.18 15.91 3.61
C ALA A 45 -4.25 16.79 2.95
N LYS A 46 -4.35 16.76 1.61
CA LYS A 46 -5.39 17.48 0.85
C LYS A 46 -6.77 16.84 0.99
N TYR A 47 -6.83 15.51 1.05
CA TYR A 47 -8.07 14.74 1.16
C TYR A 47 -7.99 13.75 2.34
N PRO A 48 -8.12 14.24 3.58
CA PRO A 48 -7.99 13.39 4.76
C PRO A 48 -9.19 12.44 4.88
N ASN A 49 -8.90 11.15 5.12
CA ASN A 49 -9.85 10.07 5.41
C ASN A 49 -11.16 10.13 4.58
N PRO A 50 -11.09 10.08 3.24
CA PRO A 50 -12.29 10.18 2.38
C PRO A 50 -13.24 8.99 2.55
N THR A 51 -12.71 7.85 3.01
CA THR A 51 -13.45 6.63 3.34
C THR A 51 -13.00 6.15 4.72
N PRO A 52 -13.77 6.42 5.78
CA PRO A 52 -13.44 6.01 7.14
C PRO A 52 -13.63 4.51 7.39
#